data_AF-A0A3B0YUJ5-F1
#
_entry.id   AF-A0A3B0YUJ5-F1
#
_cell.length_a   1.000
_cell.length_b   1.000
_cell.length_c   1.000
_cell.angle_alpha   90.00
_cell.angle_beta   90.00
_cell.angle_gamma   90.00
#
_symmetry.space_group_name_H-M   'P 1'
#
loop_
_entity.id
_entity.type
_entity.pdbx_description
1 polymer ?
#
loop_
_entity_poly.entity_id
_entity_poly.type
_entity_poly.pdbx_seq_one_letter_code
_entity_poly.pdbx_strand_id
1 'polypeptide(L)'
;PEQQQATESVAGKELDAIAQKPAANDMPSSEITAKKVPDVSSEAEPAAALPTGQLVEVLTDTYRAVIDTRGGTLVELDLLNYAESHEPGSPPFKLLERSDAQLFIAQSGLRTGETDAEPNHHALFTVDQTRYRLPEGADSMEIPLYWTDGNGVEVTKIYRFHRGSYVVDVGFDITNDSSEPWNARPYYQLQRTPLKKKSRFLYTYTGGVIYSPEEKYEKIKFKDMEEENLSRDITGGWAAMLQHYFLGALIPDPEITAHYYTRALGNEHYLIGFSDPALNVAPGEQASTRVRLFAGPKLQHMMAKVAPGLELTVDYGKLTLLAQPIFWLLEKIHGLVGNWGWSIIFLTMIIKGLFFKLSETSYRSMANMRKLAP
;
A
#
# COMPACT_ATOMS: atom_id res chain seq x y z
N PRO A 1 36.08 -34.14 -19.19
CA PRO A 1 36.71 -33.10 -20.03
C PRO A 1 35.69 -32.52 -21.00
N GLU A 2 35.24 -31.32 -20.64
CA GLU A 2 34.88 -30.21 -21.54
C GLU A 2 33.69 -30.36 -22.50
N GLN A 3 32.91 -29.33 -22.80
CA GLN A 3 32.46 -28.08 -22.16
C GLN A 3 31.48 -27.48 -23.19
N GLN A 4 30.61 -26.55 -22.77
CA GLN A 4 29.87 -25.57 -23.60
C GLN A 4 28.67 -26.09 -24.43
N GLN A 5 27.53 -25.42 -24.50
CA GLN A 5 26.97 -24.28 -23.77
C GLN A 5 25.49 -24.24 -24.15
N ALA A 6 24.62 -24.20 -23.14
CA ALA A 6 23.23 -23.84 -23.32
C ALA A 6 23.11 -22.31 -23.27
N THR A 7 22.49 -21.72 -24.28
CA THR A 7 21.97 -20.34 -24.25
C THR A 7 20.51 -20.41 -24.66
N GLU A 8 19.63 -20.59 -23.67
CA GLU A 8 18.22 -20.27 -23.82
C GLU A 8 18.04 -18.77 -23.53
N SER A 9 17.65 -18.06 -24.58
CA SER A 9 17.14 -16.71 -24.53
C SER A 9 15.75 -16.73 -23.89
N VAL A 10 15.63 -16.22 -22.65
CA VAL A 10 14.34 -15.83 -22.10
C VAL A 10 14.06 -14.41 -22.57
N ALA A 11 13.29 -14.31 -23.64
CA ALA A 11 12.81 -13.04 -24.18
C ALA A 11 11.93 -12.34 -23.13
N GLY A 12 12.32 -11.11 -22.79
CA GLY A 12 11.49 -10.19 -22.01
C GLY A 12 10.22 -9.86 -22.77
N LYS A 13 9.07 -9.95 -22.10
CA LYS A 13 7.85 -9.29 -22.56
C LYS A 13 8.02 -7.80 -22.35
N GLU A 14 8.06 -7.04 -23.45
CA GLU A 14 7.84 -5.60 -23.44
C GLU A 14 6.50 -5.31 -22.76
N LEU A 15 6.57 -4.53 -21.68
CA LEU A 15 5.43 -3.91 -21.04
C LEU A 15 5.14 -2.62 -21.81
N ASP A 16 4.21 -2.69 -22.77
CA ASP A 16 3.66 -1.48 -23.37
C ASP A 16 2.98 -0.64 -22.29
N ALA A 17 3.40 0.62 -22.17
CA ALA A 17 2.78 1.58 -21.28
C ALA A 17 1.32 1.79 -21.71
N ILE A 18 0.38 1.21 -20.96
CA ILE A 18 -1.05 1.40 -21.20
C ILE A 18 -1.38 2.86 -20.89
N ALA A 19 -1.60 3.66 -21.92
CA ALA A 19 -2.06 5.03 -21.80
C ALA A 19 -3.53 5.03 -21.33
N GLN A 20 -3.75 5.14 -20.02
CA GLN A 20 -5.09 5.39 -19.48
C GLN A 20 -5.44 6.88 -19.60
N LYS A 21 -6.68 7.13 -20.05
CA LYS A 21 -7.32 8.45 -19.98
C LYS A 21 -7.63 8.75 -18.51
N PRO A 22 -7.24 9.91 -17.96
CA PRO A 22 -7.56 10.28 -16.58
C PRO A 22 -9.07 10.20 -16.34
N ALA A 23 -9.48 9.61 -15.22
CA ALA A 23 -10.85 9.81 -14.77
C ALA A 23 -10.93 11.24 -14.23
N ALA A 24 -11.90 12.04 -14.67
CA ALA A 24 -12.00 13.47 -14.31
C ALA A 24 -12.15 13.78 -12.80
N ASN A 25 -12.12 12.76 -11.92
CA ASN A 25 -12.35 12.86 -10.48
C ASN A 25 -11.35 12.05 -9.62
N ASP A 26 -10.18 11.68 -10.15
CA ASP A 26 -9.14 10.92 -9.42
C ASP A 26 -8.18 11.79 -8.59
N MET A 27 -8.33 13.12 -8.67
CA MET A 27 -7.47 14.12 -8.05
C MET A 27 -8.10 14.72 -6.76
N PRO A 28 -7.40 14.76 -5.61
CA PRO A 28 -7.94 15.36 -4.36
C PRO A 28 -8.24 16.85 -4.47
N SER A 29 -9.04 17.42 -3.57
CA SER A 29 -9.30 18.86 -3.58
C SER A 29 -8.01 19.67 -3.39
N SER A 30 -7.85 20.74 -4.16
CA SER A 30 -6.71 21.66 -4.15
C SER A 30 -7.05 23.00 -3.50
N GLU A 31 -8.10 23.09 -2.68
CA GLU A 31 -8.54 24.36 -2.07
C GLU A 31 -7.43 25.02 -1.23
N ILE A 32 -6.59 25.83 -1.89
CA ILE A 32 -5.54 26.66 -1.29
C ILE A 32 -6.00 28.13 -1.18
N THR A 33 -7.14 28.51 -1.77
CA THR A 33 -7.87 29.73 -1.41
C THR A 33 -9.35 29.59 -1.79
N ALA A 34 -10.26 29.82 -0.84
CA ALA A 34 -11.70 29.81 -1.10
C ALA A 34 -12.11 31.02 -1.96
N LYS A 35 -12.23 30.81 -3.28
CA LYS A 35 -13.09 31.62 -4.14
C LYS A 35 -14.04 30.69 -4.90
N LYS A 36 -15.31 30.77 -4.52
CA LYS A 36 -16.45 30.16 -5.20
C LYS A 36 -16.53 30.73 -6.63
N VAL A 37 -16.28 29.88 -7.63
CA VAL A 37 -16.56 30.18 -9.04
C VAL A 37 -17.67 29.21 -9.51
N PRO A 38 -18.63 29.66 -10.34
CA PRO A 38 -19.83 28.87 -10.65
C PRO A 38 -19.53 27.61 -11.45
N ASP A 39 -20.35 26.60 -11.23
CA ASP A 39 -20.47 25.39 -12.03
C ASP A 39 -20.78 25.77 -13.49
N VAL A 40 -19.80 25.59 -14.37
CA VAL A 40 -19.98 25.61 -15.83
C VAL A 40 -19.69 24.22 -16.34
N SER A 41 -20.75 23.55 -16.81
CA SER A 41 -20.65 22.39 -17.69
C SER A 41 -19.77 22.74 -18.89
N SER A 42 -18.51 22.29 -18.83
CA SER A 42 -17.60 22.32 -19.96
C SER A 42 -17.78 21.02 -20.74
N GLU A 43 -18.27 21.17 -21.96
CA GLU A 43 -18.38 20.10 -22.94
C GLU A 43 -16.96 19.61 -23.28
N ALA A 44 -16.67 18.36 -22.97
CA ALA A 44 -15.33 17.79 -23.03
C ALA A 44 -14.82 17.72 -24.48
N GLU A 45 -13.89 18.61 -24.83
CA GLU A 45 -13.00 18.42 -25.98
C GLU A 45 -12.24 17.09 -25.84
N PRO A 46 -11.94 16.40 -26.96
CA PRO A 46 -11.19 15.15 -26.91
C PRO A 46 -9.79 15.43 -26.37
N ALA A 47 -9.57 15.06 -25.10
CA ALA A 47 -8.28 15.13 -24.43
C ALA A 47 -7.18 14.54 -25.31
N ALA A 48 -6.19 15.36 -25.66
CA ALA A 48 -5.00 14.93 -26.37
C ALA A 48 -4.35 13.75 -25.64
N ALA A 49 -3.83 12.78 -26.40
CA ALA A 49 -3.11 11.65 -25.83
C ALA A 49 -1.91 12.18 -25.02
N LEU A 50 -1.99 12.03 -23.70
CA LEU A 50 -0.98 12.48 -22.77
C LEU A 50 0.34 11.72 -23.02
N PRO A 51 1.51 12.37 -22.87
CA PRO A 51 2.81 11.75 -23.13
C PRO A 51 3.00 10.46 -22.33
N THR A 52 3.63 9.48 -22.96
CA THR A 52 3.88 8.15 -22.40
C THR A 52 5.08 8.21 -21.45
N GLY A 53 4.89 7.78 -20.20
CA GLY A 53 5.97 7.67 -19.23
C GLY A 53 6.93 6.52 -19.53
N GLN A 54 8.09 6.53 -18.88
CA GLN A 54 9.05 5.43 -18.89
C GLN A 54 8.91 4.60 -17.61
N LEU A 55 9.25 3.31 -17.67
CA LEU A 55 9.23 2.44 -16.50
C LEU A 55 10.63 2.38 -15.87
N VAL A 56 10.67 2.64 -14.56
CA VAL A 56 11.86 2.55 -13.71
C VAL A 56 11.78 1.30 -12.86
N GLU A 57 12.67 0.34 -13.08
CA GLU A 57 12.74 -0.89 -12.30
C GLU A 57 13.65 -0.72 -11.08
N VAL A 58 13.16 -1.13 -9.92
CA VAL A 58 13.89 -1.06 -8.65
C VAL A 58 13.93 -2.45 -8.04
N LEU A 59 15.13 -2.94 -7.74
CA LEU A 59 15.33 -4.25 -7.12
C LEU A 59 16.01 -4.12 -5.76
N THR A 60 15.42 -4.74 -4.74
CA THR A 60 15.96 -4.90 -3.39
C THR A 60 16.04 -6.38 -3.02
N ASP A 61 16.29 -6.68 -1.75
CA ASP A 61 16.19 -8.04 -1.20
C ASP A 61 14.73 -8.46 -0.89
N THR A 62 13.81 -7.51 -0.74
CA THR A 62 12.39 -7.77 -0.44
C THR A 62 11.45 -7.49 -1.62
N TYR A 63 11.85 -6.59 -2.53
CA TYR A 63 10.99 -6.08 -3.60
C TYR A 63 11.63 -6.17 -4.98
N ARG A 64 10.80 -6.45 -5.97
CA ARG A 64 10.95 -5.90 -7.33
C ARG A 64 9.81 -4.91 -7.54
N ALA A 65 10.14 -3.64 -7.76
CA ALA A 65 9.19 -2.56 -7.93
C ALA A 65 9.34 -1.91 -9.31
N VAL A 66 8.24 -1.37 -9.83
CA VAL A 66 8.22 -0.59 -11.08
C VAL A 66 7.52 0.73 -10.84
N ILE A 67 8.23 1.82 -11.10
CA ILE A 67 7.71 3.18 -11.03
C ILE A 67 7.53 3.71 -12.45
N ASP A 68 6.34 4.20 -12.77
CA ASP A 68 6.07 4.91 -14.02
C ASP A 68 6.45 6.38 -13.85
N THR A 69 7.33 6.91 -14.71
CA THR A 69 7.71 8.34 -14.64
C THR A 69 6.52 9.25 -14.91
N ARG A 70 5.43 8.74 -15.49
CA ARG A 70 4.15 9.43 -15.45
C ARG A 70 3.54 9.34 -14.05
N GLY A 71 3.52 10.49 -13.39
CA GLY A 71 3.09 10.70 -12.03
C GLY A 71 4.11 10.27 -10.98
N GLY A 72 5.23 9.67 -11.40
CA GLY A 72 6.08 8.89 -10.51
C GLY A 72 5.28 7.83 -9.78
N THR A 73 4.34 7.15 -10.44
CA THR A 73 3.40 6.24 -9.80
C THR A 73 4.05 4.89 -9.57
N LEU A 74 3.91 4.31 -8.38
CA LEU A 74 4.32 2.93 -8.13
C LEU A 74 3.26 1.98 -8.68
N VAL A 75 3.55 1.39 -9.84
CA VAL A 75 2.58 0.64 -10.66
C VAL A 75 2.72 -0.87 -10.55
N GLU A 76 3.89 -1.36 -10.18
CA GLU A 76 4.09 -2.77 -9.81
C GLU A 76 4.97 -2.90 -8.58
N LEU A 77 4.70 -3.92 -7.76
CA LEU A 77 5.52 -4.29 -6.63
C LEU A 77 5.32 -5.77 -6.30
N ASP A 78 6.37 -6.55 -6.54
CA ASP A 78 6.46 -7.98 -6.28
C ASP A 78 7.18 -8.22 -4.95
N LEU A 79 6.65 -9.14 -4.13
CA LEU A 79 7.24 -9.52 -2.83
C LEU A 79 8.18 -10.72 -3.02
N LEU A 80 9.48 -10.48 -3.11
CA LEU A 80 10.48 -11.51 -3.49
C LEU A 80 10.56 -12.70 -2.55
N ASN A 81 10.15 -12.52 -1.29
CA ASN A 81 10.16 -13.57 -0.26
C ASN A 81 8.86 -14.40 -0.19
N TYR A 82 7.88 -14.12 -1.07
CA TYR A 82 6.59 -14.80 -1.08
C TYR A 82 6.28 -15.30 -2.47
N ALA A 83 6.07 -16.60 -2.64
CA ALA A 83 5.62 -17.15 -3.91
C ALA A 83 4.12 -16.90 -4.13
N GLU A 84 3.70 -16.70 -5.38
CA GLU A 84 2.29 -16.55 -5.74
C GLU A 84 1.47 -17.81 -5.45
N SER A 85 2.09 -18.98 -5.62
CA SER A 85 1.47 -20.29 -5.40
C SER A 85 2.44 -21.28 -4.75
N HIS A 86 1.92 -22.44 -4.34
CA HIS A 86 2.72 -23.54 -3.81
C HIS A 86 3.42 -24.37 -4.89
N GLU A 87 3.21 -24.06 -6.17
CA GLU A 87 3.84 -24.80 -7.27
C GLU A 87 5.35 -24.55 -7.30
N PRO A 88 6.19 -25.58 -7.52
CA PRO A 88 7.62 -25.40 -7.67
C PRO A 88 7.94 -24.41 -8.79
N GLY A 89 8.76 -23.39 -8.48
CA GLY A 89 9.14 -22.35 -9.45
C GLY A 89 8.10 -21.24 -9.66
N SER A 90 7.05 -21.18 -8.83
CA SER A 90 6.08 -20.09 -8.85
C SER A 90 6.78 -18.72 -8.74
N PRO A 91 6.35 -17.71 -9.53
CA PRO A 91 6.92 -16.37 -9.43
C PRO A 91 6.64 -15.74 -8.05
N PRO A 92 7.38 -14.68 -7.68
CA PRO A 92 7.05 -13.87 -6.53
C PRO A 92 5.62 -13.33 -6.58
N PHE A 93 5.02 -13.14 -5.41
CA PHE A 93 3.67 -12.63 -5.25
C PHE A 93 3.62 -11.16 -5.66
N LYS A 94 2.85 -10.86 -6.70
CA LYS A 94 2.60 -9.49 -7.16
C LYS A 94 1.54 -8.83 -6.27
N LEU A 95 1.94 -7.85 -5.47
CA LEU A 95 1.04 -7.12 -4.59
C LEU A 95 0.42 -5.90 -5.30
N LEU A 96 1.26 -5.01 -5.83
CA LEU A 96 0.81 -3.90 -6.66
C LEU A 96 0.92 -4.33 -8.13
N GLU A 97 -0.11 -4.00 -8.91
CA GLU A 97 -0.21 -4.36 -10.32
C GLU A 97 -1.05 -3.32 -11.06
N ARG A 98 -0.62 -3.00 -12.28
CA ARG A 98 -1.41 -2.26 -13.25
C ARG A 98 -1.59 -3.12 -14.50
N SER A 99 -2.69 -3.87 -14.55
CA SER A 99 -3.07 -4.67 -15.71
C SER A 99 -4.58 -4.59 -15.98
N ASP A 100 -5.00 -5.08 -17.15
CA ASP A 100 -6.43 -5.22 -17.47
C ASP A 100 -7.15 -6.19 -16.52
N ALA A 101 -6.40 -7.11 -15.91
CA ALA A 101 -6.95 -8.10 -15.00
C ALA A 101 -7.19 -7.50 -13.60
N GLN A 102 -6.25 -6.73 -13.07
CA GLN A 102 -6.27 -6.21 -11.71
C GLN A 102 -5.55 -4.86 -11.66
N LEU A 103 -6.14 -3.90 -10.95
CA LEU A 103 -5.46 -2.67 -10.57
C LEU A 103 -5.24 -2.67 -9.06
N PHE A 104 -4.02 -2.40 -8.64
CA PHE A 104 -3.68 -1.94 -7.31
C PHE A 104 -2.36 -1.15 -7.39
N ILE A 105 -2.43 0.18 -7.28
CA ILE A 105 -1.29 1.10 -7.46
C ILE A 105 -1.22 2.11 -6.32
N ALA A 106 -0.03 2.70 -6.13
CA ALA A 106 0.18 3.79 -5.18
C ALA A 106 0.60 5.07 -5.91
N GLN A 107 -0.22 6.11 -5.75
CA GLN A 107 -0.06 7.42 -6.38
C GLN A 107 0.24 8.48 -5.32
N SER A 108 0.95 9.52 -5.73
CA SER A 108 1.16 10.71 -4.91
C SER A 108 1.48 11.90 -5.79
N GLY A 109 1.29 13.10 -5.26
CA GLY A 109 1.58 14.34 -5.97
C GLY A 109 1.44 15.57 -5.09
N LEU A 110 1.71 16.73 -5.67
CA LEU A 110 1.44 18.03 -5.06
C LEU A 110 0.36 18.74 -5.90
N ARG A 111 -0.64 19.33 -5.24
CA ARG A 111 -1.69 20.15 -5.87
C ARG A 111 -1.46 21.62 -5.57
N THR A 112 -1.26 22.46 -6.58
CA THR A 112 -1.17 23.92 -6.39
C THR A 112 -2.55 24.54 -6.41
N GLY A 113 -3.45 24.07 -7.29
CA GLY A 113 -4.76 24.70 -7.51
C GLY A 113 -4.69 26.11 -8.09
N GLU A 114 -3.49 26.61 -8.38
CA GLU A 114 -3.22 27.96 -8.91
C GLU A 114 -2.83 27.91 -10.39
N THR A 115 -2.24 26.78 -10.83
CA THR A 115 -1.74 26.58 -12.20
C THR A 115 -2.11 25.18 -12.71
N ASP A 116 -2.14 25.01 -14.03
CA ASP A 116 -2.34 23.69 -14.65
C ASP A 116 -1.08 22.79 -14.57
N ALA A 117 0.09 23.40 -14.30
CA ALA A 117 1.37 22.72 -14.18
C ALA A 117 1.63 22.35 -12.72
N GLU A 118 1.31 21.10 -12.37
CA GLU A 118 1.52 20.56 -11.02
C GLU A 118 2.33 19.25 -11.09
N PRO A 119 3.23 18.96 -10.13
CA PRO A 119 3.92 17.67 -10.01
C PRO A 119 2.98 16.62 -9.39
N ASN A 120 1.89 16.33 -10.11
CA ASN A 120 0.83 15.41 -9.70
C ASN A 120 0.98 14.04 -10.37
N HIS A 121 0.06 13.09 -10.10
CA HIS A 121 0.13 11.73 -10.65
C HIS A 121 -0.17 11.64 -12.16
N HIS A 122 -0.48 12.76 -12.83
CA HIS A 122 -0.62 12.86 -14.29
C HIS A 122 0.59 13.53 -14.96
N ALA A 123 1.44 14.21 -14.18
CA ALA A 123 2.61 14.93 -14.68
C ALA A 123 3.72 13.97 -15.15
N LEU A 124 4.54 14.42 -16.10
CA LEU A 124 5.71 13.65 -16.53
C LEU A 124 6.92 14.04 -15.70
N PHE A 125 7.50 13.08 -14.99
CA PHE A 125 8.78 13.21 -14.32
C PHE A 125 9.91 12.71 -15.22
N THR A 126 11.13 13.14 -14.92
CA THR A 126 12.38 12.68 -15.54
C THR A 126 13.23 11.93 -14.52
N VAL A 127 14.15 11.09 -14.99
CA VAL A 127 15.03 10.27 -14.14
C VAL A 127 16.42 10.17 -14.77
N ASP A 128 17.44 9.99 -13.93
CA ASP A 128 18.82 9.80 -14.41
C ASP A 128 19.02 8.41 -15.04
N GLN A 129 18.30 7.40 -14.54
CA GLN A 129 18.37 6.03 -15.00
C GLN A 129 17.05 5.30 -14.76
N THR A 130 16.84 4.20 -15.49
CA THR A 130 15.60 3.40 -15.45
C THR A 130 15.76 2.08 -14.71
N ARG A 131 16.94 1.81 -14.14
CA ARG A 131 17.20 0.57 -13.38
C ARG A 131 18.03 0.88 -12.15
N TYR A 132 17.52 0.43 -11.01
CA TYR A 132 18.16 0.58 -9.72
C TYR A 132 18.22 -0.78 -9.02
N ARG A 133 19.35 -1.06 -8.37
CA ARG A 133 19.54 -2.25 -7.55
C ARG A 133 20.18 -1.81 -6.24
N LEU A 134 19.55 -2.17 -5.12
CA LEU A 134 20.08 -1.90 -3.79
C LEU A 134 21.51 -2.49 -3.69
N PRO A 135 22.55 -1.66 -3.54
CA PRO A 135 23.93 -2.13 -3.52
C PRO A 135 24.17 -3.12 -2.37
N GLU A 136 25.09 -4.06 -2.53
CA GLU A 136 25.48 -4.95 -1.43
C GLU A 136 26.05 -4.15 -0.26
N GLY A 137 25.63 -4.47 0.96
CA GLY A 137 26.08 -3.77 2.18
C GLY A 137 25.42 -2.41 2.45
N ALA A 138 24.65 -1.83 1.51
CA ALA A 138 23.89 -0.61 1.77
C ALA A 138 22.60 -0.89 2.53
N ASP A 139 22.23 -0.05 3.51
CA ASP A 139 20.98 -0.19 4.27
C ASP A 139 19.77 0.35 3.51
N SER A 140 19.97 1.29 2.60
CA SER A 140 18.90 1.91 1.81
C SER A 140 19.40 2.42 0.45
N MET A 141 18.45 2.75 -0.43
CA MET A 141 18.67 3.35 -1.74
C MET A 141 17.53 4.29 -2.09
N GLU A 142 17.86 5.42 -2.72
CA GLU A 142 16.91 6.42 -3.18
C GLU A 142 16.74 6.40 -4.69
N ILE A 143 15.52 6.67 -5.13
CA ILE A 143 15.10 6.75 -6.52
C ILE A 143 14.51 8.14 -6.72
N PRO A 144 15.31 9.12 -7.18
CA PRO A 144 14.82 10.47 -7.44
C PRO A 144 14.11 10.54 -8.81
N LEU A 145 13.01 11.27 -8.83
CA LEU A 145 12.24 11.63 -10.02
C LEU A 145 12.08 13.15 -10.04
N TYR A 146 12.50 13.78 -11.13
CA TYR A 146 12.60 15.23 -11.24
C TYR A 146 11.46 15.83 -12.05
N TRP A 147 10.93 16.95 -11.58
CA TRP A 147 9.94 17.77 -12.25
C TRP A 147 10.28 19.24 -12.06
N THR A 148 9.97 20.08 -13.05
CA THR A 148 10.06 21.53 -12.95
C THR A 148 8.86 22.17 -13.63
N ASP A 149 8.44 23.33 -13.13
CA ASP A 149 7.43 24.16 -13.76
C ASP A 149 8.00 25.01 -14.92
N GLY A 150 9.33 25.03 -15.08
CA GLY A 150 10.06 25.83 -16.06
C GLY A 150 10.23 27.31 -15.67
N ASN A 151 9.73 27.73 -14.50
CA ASN A 151 9.75 29.11 -14.01
C ASN A 151 10.51 29.29 -12.68
N GLY A 152 11.34 28.31 -12.31
CA GLY A 152 12.20 28.37 -11.13
C GLY A 152 11.74 27.48 -9.97
N VAL A 153 10.66 26.71 -10.12
CA VAL A 153 10.30 25.69 -9.14
C VAL A 153 10.80 24.33 -9.60
N GLU A 154 11.54 23.67 -8.72
CA GLU A 154 12.05 22.32 -8.91
C GLU A 154 11.49 21.40 -7.83
N VAL A 155 10.98 20.24 -8.26
CA VAL A 155 10.43 19.23 -7.36
C VAL A 155 11.10 17.89 -7.63
N THR A 156 11.70 17.34 -6.59
CA THR A 156 12.24 15.97 -6.60
C THR A 156 11.33 15.07 -5.80
N LYS A 157 10.63 14.17 -6.49
CA LYS A 157 9.89 13.07 -5.86
C LYS A 157 10.86 11.93 -5.56
N ILE A 158 10.90 11.46 -4.33
CA ILE A 158 11.88 10.47 -3.86
C ILE A 158 11.16 9.24 -3.34
N TYR A 159 11.53 8.08 -3.86
CA TYR A 159 11.27 6.79 -3.21
C TYR A 159 12.53 6.31 -2.51
N ARG A 160 12.47 6.06 -1.21
CA ARG A 160 13.56 5.43 -0.44
C ARG A 160 13.19 4.01 -0.04
N PHE A 161 13.93 3.06 -0.58
CA PHE A 161 13.81 1.65 -0.24
C PHE A 161 14.85 1.26 0.81
N HIS A 162 14.46 0.38 1.75
CA HIS A 162 15.32 -0.08 2.84
C HIS A 162 15.53 -1.59 2.76
N ARG A 163 16.73 -2.05 3.11
CA ARG A 163 17.07 -3.47 3.18
C ARG A 163 16.17 -4.20 4.17
N GLY A 164 15.67 -5.39 3.80
CA GLY A 164 14.89 -6.25 4.69
C GLY A 164 13.56 -5.65 5.13
N SER A 165 13.11 -4.55 4.50
CA SER A 165 11.94 -3.79 4.90
C SER A 165 10.81 -3.94 3.91
N TYR A 166 9.58 -3.85 4.42
CA TYR A 166 8.36 -3.67 3.63
C TYR A 166 7.82 -2.23 3.68
N VAL A 167 8.60 -1.30 4.24
CA VAL A 167 8.30 0.13 4.25
C VAL A 167 9.16 0.83 3.20
N VAL A 168 8.51 1.66 2.39
CA VAL A 168 9.13 2.57 1.42
C VAL A 168 8.80 3.99 1.85
N ASP A 169 9.80 4.85 2.01
CA ASP A 169 9.51 6.27 2.23
C ASP A 169 9.22 6.93 0.88
N VAL A 170 8.15 7.72 0.83
CA VAL A 170 7.74 8.47 -0.36
C VAL A 170 7.66 9.93 0.03
N GLY A 171 8.33 10.80 -0.70
CA GLY A 171 8.34 12.21 -0.36
C GLY A 171 8.63 13.12 -1.55
N PHE A 172 8.57 14.41 -1.27
CA PHE A 172 8.90 15.48 -2.20
C PHE A 172 9.85 16.43 -1.51
N ASP A 173 10.96 16.75 -2.17
CA ASP A 173 11.82 17.88 -1.85
C ASP A 173 11.56 18.98 -2.90
N ILE A 174 11.26 20.19 -2.45
CA ILE A 174 10.85 21.33 -3.28
C ILE A 174 11.87 22.45 -3.09
N THR A 175 12.33 23.02 -4.20
CA THR A 175 13.15 24.24 -4.24
C THR A 175 12.41 25.29 -5.04
N ASN A 176 12.26 26.50 -4.47
CA ASN A 176 11.63 27.63 -5.14
C ASN A 176 12.66 28.73 -5.40
N ASP A 177 13.28 28.71 -6.57
CA ASP A 177 14.18 29.77 -7.04
C ASP A 177 13.46 30.87 -7.84
N SER A 178 12.12 30.82 -7.90
CA SER A 178 11.30 31.86 -8.54
C SER A 178 11.20 33.12 -7.68
N SER A 179 10.56 34.17 -8.22
CA SER A 179 10.30 35.41 -7.48
C SER A 179 8.98 35.43 -6.69
N GLU A 180 8.15 34.39 -6.81
CA GLU A 180 6.83 34.30 -6.17
C GLU A 180 6.77 33.14 -5.17
N PRO A 181 5.99 33.25 -4.08
CA PRO A 181 5.75 32.11 -3.20
C PRO A 181 5.07 30.97 -3.96
N TRP A 182 5.48 29.73 -3.68
CA TRP A 182 4.89 28.54 -4.27
C TRP A 182 4.14 27.75 -3.22
N ASN A 183 2.82 27.57 -3.41
CA ASN A 183 1.97 26.84 -2.49
C ASN A 183 1.53 25.52 -3.10
N ALA A 184 1.62 24.44 -2.35
CA ALA A 184 1.07 23.16 -2.79
C ALA A 184 0.63 22.27 -1.64
N ARG A 185 -0.41 21.49 -1.88
CA ARG A 185 -0.93 20.49 -0.96
C ARG A 185 -0.45 19.09 -1.37
N PRO A 186 0.35 18.40 -0.55
CA PRO A 186 0.72 17.03 -0.80
C PRO A 186 -0.47 16.10 -0.66
N TYR A 187 -0.53 15.06 -1.50
CA TYR A 187 -1.47 13.96 -1.33
C TYR A 187 -0.84 12.63 -1.67
N TYR A 188 -1.40 11.59 -1.06
CA TYR A 188 -0.97 10.21 -1.22
C TYR A 188 -2.22 9.33 -1.25
N GLN A 189 -2.32 8.45 -2.25
CA GLN A 189 -3.51 7.62 -2.45
C GLN A 189 -3.17 6.23 -3.00
N LEU A 190 -3.99 5.27 -2.59
CA LEU A 190 -4.02 3.92 -3.13
C LEU A 190 -5.25 3.80 -4.02
N GLN A 191 -5.07 3.29 -5.23
CA GLN A 191 -6.16 3.04 -6.17
C GLN A 191 -6.22 1.55 -6.50
N ARG A 192 -7.43 0.98 -6.51
CA ARG A 192 -7.61 -0.46 -6.67
C ARG A 192 -8.95 -0.84 -7.28
N THR A 193 -8.96 -1.95 -8.01
CA THR A 193 -10.16 -2.71 -8.36
C THR A 193 -10.39 -3.88 -7.40
N PRO A 194 -11.64 -4.34 -7.19
CA PRO A 194 -11.92 -5.55 -6.43
C PRO A 194 -11.16 -6.76 -6.98
N LEU A 195 -10.79 -7.70 -6.10
CA LEU A 195 -10.19 -8.96 -6.54
C LEU A 195 -11.18 -9.77 -7.38
N LYS A 196 -10.82 -10.06 -8.63
CA LYS A 196 -11.64 -10.88 -9.55
C LYS A 196 -11.76 -12.34 -9.09
N LYS A 197 -10.69 -12.91 -8.51
CA LYS A 197 -10.68 -14.29 -7.99
C LYS A 197 -11.02 -14.31 -6.50
N LYS A 198 -12.27 -14.64 -6.16
CA LYS A 198 -12.67 -14.93 -4.77
C LYS A 198 -12.64 -16.44 -4.54
N SER A 199 -11.94 -16.89 -3.50
CA SER A 199 -12.06 -18.29 -3.05
C SER A 199 -13.49 -18.54 -2.58
N ARG A 200 -14.13 -19.60 -3.10
CA ARG A 200 -15.46 -20.01 -2.65
C ARG A 200 -15.47 -20.54 -1.20
N PHE A 201 -14.31 -20.92 -0.68
CA PHE A 201 -14.16 -21.56 0.64
C PHE A 201 -13.58 -20.64 1.72
N LEU A 202 -12.83 -19.60 1.33
CA LEU A 202 -12.31 -18.60 2.26
C LEU A 202 -12.85 -17.23 1.90
N TYR A 203 -13.76 -16.72 2.73
CA TYR A 203 -14.17 -15.32 2.68
C TYR A 203 -13.17 -14.47 3.45
N THR A 204 -12.45 -13.63 2.72
CA THR A 204 -11.40 -12.77 3.29
C THR A 204 -11.71 -11.33 2.92
N TYR A 205 -11.65 -10.42 3.89
CA TYR A 205 -11.96 -9.03 3.65
C TYR A 205 -10.99 -8.41 2.63
N THR A 206 -11.54 -7.81 1.59
CA THR A 206 -10.83 -6.99 0.60
C THR A 206 -11.54 -5.66 0.52
N GLY A 207 -10.85 -4.56 0.81
CA GLY A 207 -11.46 -3.24 0.92
C GLY A 207 -10.52 -2.20 1.53
N GLY A 208 -11.02 -0.97 1.63
CA GLY A 208 -10.33 0.12 2.28
C GLY A 208 -10.44 0.01 3.80
N VAL A 209 -9.42 0.52 4.50
CA VAL A 209 -9.40 0.60 5.95
C VAL A 209 -8.75 1.91 6.34
N ILE A 210 -9.27 2.58 7.34
CA ILE A 210 -8.56 3.67 8.01
C ILE A 210 -8.32 3.31 9.47
N TYR A 211 -7.28 3.92 10.01
CA TYR A 211 -7.09 4.01 11.45
C TYR A 211 -6.99 5.46 11.89
N SER A 212 -7.71 5.79 12.96
CA SER A 212 -7.51 7.04 13.69
C SER A 212 -7.18 6.76 15.16
N PRO A 213 -6.43 7.63 15.84
CA PRO A 213 -6.21 7.50 17.27
C PRO A 213 -7.52 7.46 18.09
N GLU A 214 -8.57 8.14 17.61
CA GLU A 214 -9.87 8.28 18.28
C GLU A 214 -10.80 7.08 18.05
N GLU A 215 -11.05 6.72 16.78
CA GLU A 215 -12.00 5.67 16.40
C GLU A 215 -11.34 4.30 16.22
N LYS A 216 -10.01 4.23 16.33
CA LYS A 216 -9.20 3.04 16.09
C LYS A 216 -9.41 2.54 14.66
N TYR A 217 -9.89 1.32 14.47
CA TYR A 217 -9.86 0.62 13.18
C TYR A 217 -11.25 0.61 12.53
N GLU A 218 -11.36 1.15 11.33
CA GLU A 218 -12.60 1.22 10.56
C GLU A 218 -12.44 0.55 9.18
N LYS A 219 -13.38 -0.34 8.84
CA LYS A 219 -13.45 -0.96 7.52
C LYS A 219 -14.35 -0.13 6.61
N ILE A 220 -13.84 0.25 5.45
CA ILE A 220 -14.58 0.98 4.42
C ILE A 220 -14.74 0.05 3.22
N LYS A 221 -15.93 -0.53 3.06
CA LYS A 221 -16.17 -1.43 1.92
C LYS A 221 -16.28 -0.61 0.64
N PHE A 222 -15.94 -1.22 -0.48
CA PHE A 222 -16.09 -0.61 -1.79
C PHE A 222 -17.52 -0.13 -2.07
N LYS A 223 -18.53 -0.92 -1.69
CA LYS A 223 -19.95 -0.52 -1.80
C LYS A 223 -20.27 0.72 -0.96
N ASP A 224 -19.67 0.84 0.22
CA ASP A 224 -19.90 1.99 1.10
C ASP A 224 -19.30 3.26 0.43
N MET A 225 -18.15 3.14 -0.27
CA MET A 225 -17.57 4.25 -1.06
C MET A 225 -18.41 4.67 -2.27
N GLU A 226 -19.27 3.80 -2.79
CA GLU A 226 -20.21 4.15 -3.88
C GLU A 226 -21.42 4.92 -3.36
N GLU A 227 -21.80 4.65 -2.10
CA GLU A 227 -22.94 5.29 -1.43
C GLU A 227 -22.53 6.65 -0.85
N GLU A 228 -21.41 6.69 -0.12
CA GLU A 228 -20.88 7.89 0.51
C GLU A 228 -19.36 7.86 0.60
N ASN A 229 -18.72 8.91 0.11
CA ASN A 229 -17.28 9.06 0.24
C ASN A 229 -16.90 9.44 1.67
N LEU A 230 -15.89 8.78 2.22
CA LEU A 230 -15.17 9.26 3.40
C LEU A 230 -14.62 10.66 3.11
N SER A 231 -14.80 11.56 4.08
CA SER A 231 -14.16 12.88 4.10
C SER A 231 -14.07 13.35 5.55
N ARG A 232 -12.87 13.30 6.14
CA ARG A 232 -12.64 13.77 7.52
C ARG A 232 -11.18 14.08 7.79
N ASP A 233 -10.93 15.01 8.70
CA ASP A 233 -9.58 15.33 9.16
C ASP A 233 -9.18 14.41 10.32
N ILE A 234 -7.96 13.86 10.26
CA ILE A 234 -7.41 12.97 11.27
C ILE A 234 -5.96 13.37 11.54
N THR A 235 -5.61 13.54 12.81
CA THR A 235 -4.21 13.71 13.24
C THR A 235 -3.52 12.35 13.32
N GLY A 236 -2.43 12.20 12.56
CA GLY A 236 -1.76 10.93 12.38
C GLY A 236 -2.65 9.91 11.69
N GLY A 237 -2.68 8.69 12.22
CA GLY A 237 -3.49 7.60 11.65
C GLY A 237 -2.80 6.87 10.49
N TRP A 238 -3.59 6.16 9.68
CA TRP A 238 -3.15 5.61 8.38
C TRP A 238 -4.36 5.20 7.54
N ALA A 239 -4.17 5.13 6.22
CA ALA A 239 -5.16 4.64 5.25
C ALA A 239 -4.60 3.44 4.48
N ALA A 240 -5.39 2.40 4.26
CA ALA A 240 -4.91 1.14 3.71
C ALA A 240 -5.92 0.46 2.78
N MET A 241 -5.41 -0.41 1.90
CA MET A 241 -6.20 -1.39 1.16
C MET A 241 -5.70 -2.79 1.49
N LEU A 242 -6.60 -3.64 1.96
CA LEU A 242 -6.30 -4.97 2.45
C LEU A 242 -6.70 -6.03 1.43
N GLN A 243 -5.97 -7.15 1.46
CA GLN A 243 -6.38 -8.42 0.86
C GLN A 243 -6.02 -9.59 1.79
N HIS A 244 -6.22 -10.82 1.33
CA HIS A 244 -5.79 -12.00 2.06
C HIS A 244 -4.26 -12.01 2.21
N TYR A 245 -3.77 -12.10 3.45
CA TYR A 245 -2.35 -12.03 3.86
C TYR A 245 -1.56 -10.74 3.62
N PHE A 246 -1.97 -9.86 2.72
CA PHE A 246 -1.19 -8.68 2.34
C PHE A 246 -2.02 -7.39 2.41
N LEU A 247 -1.34 -6.25 2.41
CA LEU A 247 -1.94 -4.92 2.33
C LEU A 247 -0.97 -3.88 1.77
N GLY A 248 -1.52 -2.79 1.25
CA GLY A 248 -0.84 -1.51 1.09
C GLY A 248 -1.39 -0.51 2.10
N ALA A 249 -0.55 0.26 2.78
CA ALA A 249 -0.95 1.30 3.72
C ALA A 249 -0.09 2.55 3.59
N LEU A 250 -0.74 3.71 3.57
CA LEU A 250 -0.13 5.03 3.61
C LEU A 250 -0.20 5.55 5.04
N ILE A 251 0.96 5.97 5.56
CA ILE A 251 1.14 6.36 6.95
C ILE A 251 1.76 7.76 6.95
N PRO A 252 1.01 8.81 7.29
CA PRO A 252 1.54 10.16 7.43
C PRO A 252 2.43 10.28 8.67
N ASP A 253 3.01 11.46 8.83
CA ASP A 253 3.59 11.87 10.11
C ASP A 253 2.50 11.86 11.21
N PRO A 254 2.75 11.25 12.38
CA PRO A 254 1.76 11.15 13.45
C PRO A 254 1.33 12.50 14.05
N GLU A 255 2.09 13.57 13.83
CA GLU A 255 1.80 14.92 14.34
C GLU A 255 0.99 15.76 13.34
N ILE A 256 0.89 15.33 12.07
CA ILE A 256 0.17 16.04 11.02
C ILE A 256 -1.33 15.72 11.07
N THR A 257 -2.17 16.75 11.05
CA THR A 257 -3.60 16.63 10.73
C THR A 257 -3.77 16.59 9.21
N ALA A 258 -4.01 15.40 8.68
CA ALA A 258 -4.26 15.19 7.26
C ALA A 258 -5.76 15.02 6.99
N HIS A 259 -6.19 15.39 5.78
CA HIS A 259 -7.56 15.19 5.32
C HIS A 259 -7.69 13.83 4.63
N TYR A 260 -8.36 12.88 5.26
CA TYR A 260 -8.56 11.52 4.75
C TYR A 260 -9.81 11.44 3.89
N TYR A 261 -9.72 10.72 2.78
CA TYR A 261 -10.81 10.59 1.84
C TYR A 261 -10.85 9.25 1.11
N THR A 262 -12.03 8.92 0.61
CA THR A 262 -12.23 7.82 -0.35
C THR A 262 -12.97 8.31 -1.58
N ARG A 263 -12.83 7.60 -2.70
CA ARG A 263 -13.65 7.83 -3.90
C ARG A 263 -13.99 6.53 -4.61
N ALA A 264 -15.21 6.45 -5.14
CA ALA A 264 -15.55 5.56 -6.24
C ALA A 264 -15.42 6.33 -7.57
N LEU A 265 -14.48 5.91 -8.43
CA LEU A 265 -14.15 6.57 -9.69
C LEU A 265 -14.95 6.03 -10.89
N GLY A 266 -15.89 5.12 -10.64
CA GLY A 266 -16.60 4.36 -11.66
C GLY A 266 -15.80 3.13 -12.14
N ASN A 267 -16.45 2.26 -12.92
CA ASN A 267 -15.85 1.02 -13.47
C ASN A 267 -15.11 0.17 -12.42
N GLU A 268 -15.66 0.06 -11.20
CA GLU A 268 -15.06 -0.66 -10.08
C GLU A 268 -13.67 -0.14 -9.64
N HIS A 269 -13.34 1.13 -9.90
CA HIS A 269 -12.12 1.75 -9.41
C HIS A 269 -12.40 2.48 -8.10
N TYR A 270 -11.69 2.10 -7.05
CA TYR A 270 -11.82 2.70 -5.72
C TYR A 270 -10.50 3.31 -5.30
N LEU A 271 -10.58 4.41 -4.58
CA LEU A 271 -9.45 5.19 -4.12
C LEU A 271 -9.59 5.42 -2.62
N ILE A 272 -8.48 5.29 -1.88
CA ILE A 272 -8.37 5.73 -0.50
C ILE A 272 -7.04 6.47 -0.31
N GLY A 273 -7.05 7.58 0.41
CA GLY A 273 -5.84 8.37 0.61
C GLY A 273 -6.03 9.49 1.61
N PHE A 274 -5.03 10.37 1.67
CA PHE A 274 -5.10 11.60 2.44
C PHE A 274 -4.33 12.72 1.75
N SER A 275 -4.66 13.95 2.15
CA SER A 275 -3.92 15.15 1.77
C SER A 275 -3.41 15.86 3.02
N ASP A 276 -2.11 16.11 3.08
CA ASP A 276 -1.47 16.84 4.16
C ASP A 276 -1.85 18.33 4.10
N PRO A 277 -1.54 19.13 5.14
CA PRO A 277 -1.64 20.59 5.07
C PRO A 277 -0.85 21.18 3.90
N ALA A 278 -1.28 22.36 3.44
CA ALA A 278 -0.58 23.05 2.37
C ALA A 278 0.83 23.47 2.83
N LEU A 279 1.81 23.25 1.96
CA LEU A 279 3.16 23.79 2.06
C LEU A 279 3.17 25.17 1.42
N ASN A 280 3.86 26.12 2.06
CA ASN A 280 4.18 27.42 1.49
C ASN A 280 5.70 27.52 1.40
N VAL A 281 6.22 27.67 0.19
CA VAL A 281 7.65 27.75 -0.09
C VAL A 281 7.94 29.16 -0.60
N ALA A 282 8.53 30.02 0.23
CA ALA A 282 8.83 31.39 -0.17
C ALA A 282 9.95 31.43 -1.23
N PRO A 283 10.13 32.56 -1.94
CA PRO A 283 11.26 32.74 -2.85
C PRO A 283 12.62 32.49 -2.19
N GLY A 284 13.43 31.63 -2.80
CA GLY A 284 14.74 31.19 -2.31
C GLY A 284 14.69 30.16 -1.18
N GLU A 285 13.50 29.65 -0.82
CA GLU A 285 13.34 28.63 0.22
C GLU A 285 13.17 27.22 -0.35
N GLN A 286 13.27 26.25 0.55
CA GLN A 286 13.06 24.83 0.28
C GLN A 286 12.06 24.26 1.28
N ALA A 287 11.29 23.27 0.85
CA ALA A 287 10.40 22.51 1.72
C ALA A 287 10.51 21.02 1.42
N SER A 288 10.11 20.19 2.39
CA SER A 288 10.00 18.75 2.17
C SER A 288 8.77 18.16 2.86
N THR A 289 8.23 17.10 2.28
CA THR A 289 7.18 16.27 2.87
C THR A 289 7.52 14.81 2.64
N ARG A 290 7.20 13.95 3.61
CA ARG A 290 7.47 12.52 3.55
C ARG A 290 6.34 11.74 4.20
N VAL A 291 6.01 10.59 3.63
CA VAL A 291 5.11 9.59 4.20
C VAL A 291 5.73 8.22 4.07
N ARG A 292 5.23 7.26 4.85
CA ARG A 292 5.63 5.86 4.76
C ARG A 292 4.57 5.07 4.02
N LEU A 293 4.96 4.37 2.97
CA LEU A 293 4.16 3.36 2.29
C LEU A 293 4.58 1.97 2.80
N PHE A 294 3.69 1.29 3.51
CA PHE A 294 3.85 -0.13 3.79
C PHE A 294 3.18 -0.95 2.69
N ALA A 295 3.89 -1.89 2.07
CA ALA A 295 3.34 -2.71 0.98
C ALA A 295 3.79 -4.17 1.13
N GLY A 296 3.15 -4.93 2.02
CA GLY A 296 3.70 -6.23 2.37
C GLY A 296 2.77 -7.15 3.17
N PRO A 297 3.35 -8.19 3.79
CA PRO A 297 2.62 -9.23 4.51
C PRO A 297 2.10 -8.76 5.87
N LYS A 298 0.99 -9.36 6.31
CA LYS A 298 0.35 -9.15 7.61
C LYS A 298 1.08 -9.84 8.77
N LEU A 299 2.33 -9.46 9.02
CA LEU A 299 3.16 -10.01 10.08
C LEU A 299 3.08 -9.15 11.35
N GLN A 300 2.31 -9.60 12.35
CA GLN A 300 1.94 -8.80 13.54
C GLN A 300 3.12 -8.08 14.22
N HIS A 301 4.22 -8.80 14.46
CA HIS A 301 5.39 -8.24 15.14
C HIS A 301 6.07 -7.12 14.34
N MET A 302 5.96 -7.13 13.01
CA MET A 302 6.44 -6.04 12.16
C MET A 302 5.41 -4.92 12.11
N MET A 303 4.13 -5.23 11.96
CA MET A 303 3.08 -4.22 11.81
C MET A 303 3.03 -3.26 12.99
N ALA A 304 3.12 -3.78 14.21
CA ALA A 304 3.11 -2.98 15.43
C ALA A 304 4.31 -2.02 15.55
N LYS A 305 5.43 -2.31 14.86
CA LYS A 305 6.61 -1.43 14.79
C LYS A 305 6.49 -0.38 13.69
N VAL A 306 5.68 -0.63 12.67
CA VAL A 306 5.50 0.27 11.54
C VAL A 306 4.61 1.44 11.93
N ALA A 307 3.40 1.16 12.42
CA ALA A 307 2.48 2.20 12.89
C ALA A 307 1.53 1.66 13.96
N PRO A 308 1.14 2.47 14.96
CA PRO A 308 0.15 2.07 15.95
C PRO A 308 -1.15 1.55 15.31
N GLY A 309 -1.65 0.42 15.79
CA GLY A 309 -2.91 -0.16 15.34
C GLY A 309 -2.83 -0.86 13.98
N LEU A 310 -1.71 -0.83 13.27
CA LEU A 310 -1.57 -1.50 11.98
C LEU A 310 -1.67 -3.04 12.13
N GLU A 311 -1.31 -3.58 13.29
CA GLU A 311 -1.50 -4.97 13.68
C GLU A 311 -2.98 -5.40 13.71
N LEU A 312 -3.93 -4.45 13.84
CA LEU A 312 -5.37 -4.72 13.81
C LEU A 312 -5.86 -5.16 12.43
N THR A 313 -5.05 -4.97 11.38
CA THR A 313 -5.32 -5.49 10.03
C THR A 313 -5.26 -7.02 9.98
N VAL A 314 -4.69 -7.66 11.00
CA VAL A 314 -4.76 -9.11 11.22
C VAL A 314 -6.05 -9.43 11.98
N ASP A 315 -7.12 -9.65 11.20
CA ASP A 315 -8.46 -9.88 11.74
C ASP A 315 -8.63 -11.32 12.26
N TYR A 316 -8.58 -11.49 13.58
CA TYR A 316 -9.01 -12.72 14.27
C TYR A 316 -10.48 -12.68 14.72
N GLY A 317 -11.22 -11.64 14.34
CA GLY A 317 -12.63 -11.43 14.69
C GLY A 317 -12.87 -11.34 16.20
N LYS A 318 -14.02 -11.86 16.65
CA LYS A 318 -14.38 -11.88 18.09
C LYS A 318 -13.43 -12.74 18.94
N LEU A 319 -12.58 -13.55 18.31
CA LEU A 319 -11.68 -14.48 18.98
C LEU A 319 -10.27 -13.90 19.19
N THR A 320 -10.01 -12.64 18.84
CA THR A 320 -8.69 -12.00 19.02
C THR A 320 -8.11 -12.18 20.42
N LEU A 321 -8.93 -12.07 21.46
CA LEU A 321 -8.52 -12.27 22.86
C LEU A 321 -7.94 -13.67 23.12
N LEU A 322 -8.46 -14.69 22.45
CA LEU A 322 -8.00 -16.08 22.57
C LEU A 322 -6.90 -16.38 21.54
N ALA A 323 -7.01 -15.84 20.33
CA ALA A 323 -6.12 -16.10 19.21
C ALA A 323 -4.72 -15.53 19.45
N GLN A 324 -4.60 -14.32 20.02
CA GLN A 324 -3.31 -13.68 20.25
C GLN A 324 -2.39 -14.51 21.20
N PRO A 325 -2.82 -14.95 22.40
CA PRO A 325 -1.97 -15.78 23.27
C PRO A 325 -1.62 -17.14 22.65
N ILE A 326 -2.56 -17.75 21.94
CA ILE A 326 -2.35 -19.05 21.29
C ILE A 326 -1.32 -18.92 20.16
N PHE A 327 -1.43 -17.86 19.35
CA PHE A 327 -0.49 -17.58 18.26
C PHE A 327 0.91 -17.26 18.80
N TRP A 328 1.00 -16.44 19.85
CA TRP A 328 2.26 -16.16 20.53
C TRP A 328 2.94 -17.45 21.03
N LEU A 329 2.18 -18.35 21.66
CA LEU A 329 2.71 -19.64 22.11
C LEU A 329 3.16 -20.50 20.93
N LEU A 330 2.39 -20.53 19.83
CA LEU A 330 2.73 -21.24 18.61
C LEU A 330 4.05 -20.74 18.01
N GLU A 331 4.25 -19.42 17.93
CA GLU A 331 5.49 -18.82 17.45
C GLU A 331 6.70 -19.19 18.33
N LYS A 332 6.52 -19.25 19.66
CA LYS A 332 7.60 -19.69 20.57
C LYS A 332 7.98 -21.15 20.36
N ILE A 333 6.99 -22.03 20.17
CA ILE A 333 7.25 -23.43 19.84
C ILE A 333 7.93 -23.53 18.47
N HIS A 334 7.47 -22.76 17.48
CA HIS A 334 8.07 -22.72 16.16
C HIS A 334 9.52 -22.24 16.19
N GLY A 335 9.84 -21.24 17.01
CA GLY A 335 11.22 -20.77 17.19
C GLY A 335 12.17 -21.84 17.73
N LEU A 336 11.66 -22.85 18.46
CA LEU A 336 12.44 -23.96 18.98
C LEU A 336 12.51 -25.14 17.99
N VAL A 337 11.41 -25.43 17.30
CA VAL A 337 11.25 -26.62 16.46
C VAL A 337 11.63 -26.38 15.00
N GLY A 338 11.42 -25.16 14.51
CA GLY A 338 11.66 -24.75 13.12
C GLY A 338 10.65 -25.31 12.09
N ASN A 339 9.54 -25.90 12.55
CA ASN A 339 8.54 -26.51 11.66
C ASN A 339 7.11 -26.25 12.16
N TRP A 340 6.27 -25.63 11.32
CA TRP A 340 4.89 -25.26 11.66
C TRP A 340 4.00 -26.46 11.99
N GLY A 341 4.14 -27.59 11.28
CA GLY A 341 3.34 -28.80 11.51
C GLY A 341 3.60 -29.39 12.90
N TRP A 342 4.87 -29.58 13.25
CA TRP A 342 5.25 -30.04 14.59
C TRP A 342 4.86 -29.05 15.68
N SER A 343 4.96 -27.74 15.39
CA SER A 343 4.56 -26.70 16.33
C SER A 343 3.08 -26.78 16.68
N ILE A 344 2.22 -27.05 15.70
CA ILE A 344 0.79 -27.26 15.91
C ILE A 344 0.57 -28.53 16.76
N ILE A 345 1.27 -29.62 16.48
CA ILE A 345 1.17 -30.86 17.28
C ILE A 345 1.49 -30.56 18.76
N PHE A 346 2.63 -29.91 19.03
CA PHE A 346 3.01 -29.56 20.41
C PHE A 346 2.03 -28.60 21.07
N LEU A 347 1.56 -27.58 20.34
CA LEU A 347 0.54 -26.66 20.84
C LEU A 347 -0.73 -27.41 21.24
N THR A 348 -1.21 -28.33 20.39
CA THR A 348 -2.42 -29.11 20.69
C THR A 348 -2.22 -30.02 21.91
N MET A 349 -1.02 -30.58 22.11
CA MET A 349 -0.70 -31.35 23.31
C MET A 349 -0.72 -30.49 24.57
N ILE A 350 -0.14 -29.28 24.52
CA ILE A 350 -0.13 -28.33 25.65
C ILE A 350 -1.55 -27.92 26.02
N ILE A 351 -2.37 -27.53 25.04
CA ILE A 351 -3.76 -27.12 25.27
C ILE A 351 -4.56 -28.29 25.87
N LYS A 352 -4.43 -29.51 25.30
CA LYS A 352 -5.08 -30.71 25.87
C LYS A 352 -4.62 -31.01 27.29
N GLY A 353 -3.33 -30.82 27.59
CA GLY A 353 -2.78 -30.97 28.93
C GLY A 353 -3.38 -29.97 29.92
N LEU A 354 -3.46 -28.70 29.53
CA LEU A 354 -4.03 -27.62 30.34
C LEU A 354 -5.51 -27.84 30.66
N PHE A 355 -6.28 -28.28 29.65
CA PHE A 355 -7.71 -28.58 29.79
C PHE A 355 -7.99 -30.03 30.18
N PHE A 356 -6.99 -30.81 30.61
CA PHE A 356 -7.15 -32.24 30.90
C PHE A 356 -8.21 -32.47 31.98
N LYS A 357 -8.15 -31.71 33.09
CA LYS A 357 -9.11 -31.82 34.20
C LYS A 357 -10.54 -31.47 33.80
N LEU A 358 -10.70 -30.46 32.94
CA LEU A 358 -12.01 -30.07 32.40
C LEU A 358 -12.55 -31.13 31.43
N SER A 359 -11.67 -31.74 30.64
CA SER A 359 -12.02 -32.82 29.72
C SER A 359 -12.46 -34.07 30.50
N GLU A 360 -11.71 -34.43 31.55
CA GLU A 360 -12.02 -35.55 32.46
C GLU A 360 -13.43 -35.42 33.06
N THR A 361 -13.79 -34.24 33.56
CA THR A 361 -15.13 -34.00 34.14
C THR A 361 -16.23 -34.07 33.09
N SER A 362 -16.00 -33.54 31.89
CA SER A 362 -16.93 -33.65 30.76
C SER A 362 -17.16 -35.13 30.37
N TYR A 363 -16.09 -35.93 30.26
CA TYR A 363 -16.19 -37.35 29.97
C TYR A 363 -16.95 -38.11 31.06
N ARG A 364 -16.70 -37.78 32.35
CA ARG A 364 -17.41 -38.39 33.47
C ARG A 364 -18.91 -38.06 33.43
N SER A 365 -19.27 -36.82 33.08
CA SER A 365 -20.65 -36.39 32.91
C SER A 365 -21.35 -37.16 31.76
N MET A 366 -20.71 -37.24 30.58
CA MET A 366 -21.23 -38.02 29.45
C MET A 366 -21.38 -39.50 29.78
N ALA A 367 -20.43 -40.09 30.52
CA ALA A 367 -20.53 -41.48 30.96
C ALA A 367 -21.71 -41.70 31.91
N ASN A 368 -22.01 -40.73 32.78
CA ASN A 368 -23.19 -40.79 33.65
C ASN A 368 -24.50 -40.60 32.86
N MET A 369 -24.54 -39.71 31.87
CA MET A 369 -25.70 -39.55 30.99
C MET A 369 -25.97 -40.80 30.14
N ARG A 370 -24.92 -41.48 29.66
CA ARG A 370 -25.05 -42.76 28.93
C ARG A 370 -25.69 -43.87 29.76
N LYS A 371 -25.49 -43.87 31.08
CA LYS A 371 -26.13 -44.83 31.99
C LYS A 371 -27.63 -44.56 32.19
N LEU A 372 -28.08 -43.35 31.87
CA LEU A 372 -29.47 -42.89 32.01
C LEU A 372 -30.23 -42.91 30.68
N ALA A 373 -29.54 -43.14 29.56
CA ALA A 373 -30.18 -43.40 28.28
C ALA A 373 -30.67 -44.86 28.27
N PRO A 374 -31.93 -45.12 27.84
CA PRO A 374 -32.53 -46.45 27.85
C PRO A 374 -31.80 -47.47 26.96
#